data_AF-A0A954K131-F1
#
_entry.id   AF-A0A954K131-F1
#
_cell.length_a   1.000
_cell.length_b   1.000
_cell.length_c   1.000
_cell.angle_alpha   90.00
_cell.angle_beta   90.00
_cell.angle_gamma   90.00
#
_symmetry.space_group_name_H-M   'P 1'
#
loop_
_entity.id
_entity.type
_entity.pdbx_description
1 polymer ?
#
loop_
_entity_poly.entity_id
_entity_poly.type
_entity_poly.pdbx_seq_one_letter_code
_entity_poly.pdbx_strand_id
1 'polypeptide(L)'
;MFTQRGPTPYFIVFFSSWSLTILFLKWRKLSFQKKSLNIMVMPPDHDFILSASTVDQVMEQIQSSVDDPKQFVLFNRIVVALSNLRNLGRVTDVDDILRSQADTDVSSMDTSYSLLSGFVWAIPVLGFIGTVMGLSDAIGGFGSVLRSAEDMDKVKAALQDVTAGLATAFETTLEALVAALIIQLLLTFIKKSEEEFLDQCSEYCTQHIVNKLRIMPYETDPAH
;
A
#
# COMPACT_ATOMS: atom_id res chain seq x y z
N MET A 1 -1.27 -7.07 34.25
CA MET A 1 -0.46 -5.84 34.10
C MET A 1 -0.91 -4.97 32.91
N PHE A 2 -1.49 -5.50 31.83
CA PHE A 2 -2.06 -4.69 30.72
C PHE A 2 -3.54 -4.30 30.88
N THR A 3 -4.30 -4.97 31.76
CA THR A 3 -5.77 -4.84 31.82
C THR A 3 -6.31 -3.72 32.72
N GLN A 4 -5.43 -2.97 33.41
CA GLN A 4 -5.81 -1.92 34.37
C GLN A 4 -5.57 -0.48 33.86
N ARG A 5 -5.17 -0.29 32.59
CA ARG A 5 -4.71 1.01 32.04
C ARG A 5 -5.75 1.73 31.16
N GLY A 6 -7.03 1.47 31.35
CA GLY A 6 -8.11 2.03 30.52
C GLY A 6 -8.27 1.34 29.15
N PRO A 7 -9.21 1.79 28.30
CA PRO A 7 -9.52 1.14 27.03
C PRO A 7 -8.52 1.47 25.91
N THR A 8 -7.76 2.56 26.04
CA THR A 8 -6.91 3.13 24.98
C THR A 8 -5.81 2.17 24.46
N PRO A 9 -5.09 1.41 25.30
CA PRO A 9 -4.07 0.47 24.82
C PRO A 9 -4.63 -0.63 23.92
N TYR A 10 -5.87 -1.09 24.16
CA TYR A 10 -6.50 -2.10 23.31
C TYR A 10 -6.75 -1.58 21.89
N PHE A 11 -7.18 -0.32 21.76
CA PHE A 11 -7.37 0.30 20.45
C PHE A 11 -6.03 0.47 19.71
N ILE A 12 -4.98 0.92 20.41
CA ILE A 12 -3.64 1.04 19.82
C ILE A 12 -3.17 -0.31 19.26
N VAL A 13 -3.20 -1.37 20.08
CA VAL A 13 -2.80 -2.72 19.66
C VAL A 13 -3.66 -3.23 18.50
N PHE A 14 -4.96 -2.98 18.53
CA PHE A 14 -5.88 -3.37 17.46
C PHE A 14 -5.53 -2.69 16.13
N PHE A 15 -5.41 -1.36 16.11
CA PHE A 15 -5.03 -0.62 14.89
C PHE A 15 -3.64 -1.00 14.40
N SER A 16 -2.69 -1.21 15.30
CA SER A 16 -1.34 -1.67 14.96
C SER A 16 -1.35 -3.07 14.33
N SER A 17 -2.05 -4.02 14.95
CA SER A 17 -2.15 -5.40 14.44
C SER A 17 -2.86 -5.46 13.09
N TRP A 18 -3.94 -4.68 12.93
CA TRP A 18 -4.65 -4.58 11.66
C TRP A 18 -3.74 -3.99 10.56
N SER A 19 -3.05 -2.89 10.87
CA SER A 19 -2.12 -2.25 9.92
C SER A 19 -1.01 -3.21 9.48
N LEU A 20 -0.39 -3.93 10.42
CA LEU A 20 0.62 -4.94 10.12
C LEU A 20 0.07 -6.09 9.27
N THR A 21 -1.16 -6.52 9.53
CA THR A 21 -1.81 -7.58 8.74
C THR A 21 -2.01 -7.13 7.28
N ILE A 22 -2.51 -5.92 7.05
CA ILE A 22 -2.68 -5.39 5.69
C ILE A 22 -1.31 -5.23 5.00
N LEU A 23 -0.30 -4.68 5.68
CA LEU A 23 1.05 -4.55 5.13
C LEU A 23 1.63 -5.91 4.74
N PHE A 24 1.45 -6.93 5.59
CA PHE A 24 1.90 -8.28 5.29
C PHE A 24 1.20 -8.88 4.06
N LEU A 25 -0.12 -8.68 3.95
CA LEU A 25 -0.88 -9.12 2.77
C LEU A 25 -0.43 -8.40 1.49
N LYS A 26 -0.21 -7.09 1.55
CA LYS A 26 0.32 -6.30 0.44
C LYS A 26 1.72 -6.74 0.03
N TRP A 27 2.61 -6.97 0.99
CA TRP A 27 3.96 -7.46 0.73
C TRP A 27 3.96 -8.84 0.05
N ARG A 28 3.10 -9.76 0.50
CA ARG A 28 2.93 -11.08 -0.14
C ARG A 28 2.36 -10.95 -1.55
N LYS A 29 1.32 -10.13 -1.74
CA LYS A 29 0.72 -9.88 -3.05
C LYS A 29 1.77 -9.31 -4.02
N LEU A 30 2.51 -8.28 -3.60
CA LEU A 30 3.57 -7.67 -4.40
C LEU A 30 4.68 -8.67 -4.75
N SER A 31 5.12 -9.47 -3.78
CA SER A 31 6.14 -10.51 -4.00
C SER A 31 5.68 -11.56 -5.02
N PHE A 32 4.38 -11.88 -5.03
CA PHE A 32 3.79 -12.77 -6.03
C PHE A 32 3.68 -12.09 -7.39
N GLN A 33 3.24 -10.84 -7.44
CA GLN A 33 3.14 -10.06 -8.68
C GLN A 33 4.49 -9.82 -9.34
N LYS A 34 5.57 -9.57 -8.58
CA LYS A 34 6.93 -9.44 -9.15
C LYS A 34 7.37 -10.67 -9.96
N LYS A 35 6.84 -11.86 -9.68
CA LYS A 35 7.13 -13.06 -10.48
C LYS A 35 6.59 -12.98 -11.91
N SER A 36 5.53 -12.19 -12.16
CA SER A 36 4.97 -12.04 -13.50
C SER A 36 5.92 -11.33 -14.47
N LEU A 37 6.83 -10.50 -13.96
CA LEU A 37 7.83 -9.81 -14.79
C LEU A 37 8.81 -10.79 -15.47
N ASN A 38 9.00 -11.98 -14.89
CA ASN A 38 9.89 -13.01 -15.46
C ASN A 38 9.20 -13.86 -16.52
N ILE A 39 7.89 -13.71 -16.71
CA ILE A 39 7.15 -14.48 -17.71
C ILE A 39 7.30 -13.77 -19.06
N MET A 40 7.85 -14.48 -20.04
CA MET A 40 7.95 -13.98 -21.41
C MET A 40 6.61 -14.19 -22.11
N VAL A 41 5.87 -13.10 -22.30
CA VAL A 41 4.52 -13.11 -22.90
C VAL A 41 4.57 -13.20 -24.43
N MET A 42 5.67 -12.73 -25.03
CA MET A 42 5.80 -12.67 -26.49
C MET A 42 6.41 -13.97 -27.05
N PRO A 43 5.98 -14.42 -28.25
CA PRO A 43 6.66 -15.51 -28.94
C PRO A 43 8.16 -15.22 -29.09
N PRO A 44 9.04 -16.24 -28.96
CA PRO A 44 10.49 -16.07 -29.07
C PRO A 44 10.98 -15.67 -30.48
N ASP A 45 10.07 -15.54 -31.44
CA ASP A 45 10.39 -15.15 -32.80
C ASP A 45 10.81 -13.67 -32.88
N HIS A 46 12.01 -13.44 -33.43
CA HIS A 46 12.58 -12.10 -33.60
C HIS A 46 11.81 -11.28 -34.63
N ASP A 47 11.14 -11.93 -35.60
CA ASP A 47 10.37 -11.28 -36.67
C ASP A 47 8.88 -11.10 -36.35
N PHE A 48 8.45 -11.44 -35.12
CA PHE A 48 7.06 -11.26 -34.71
C PHE A 48 6.68 -9.77 -34.65
N ILE A 49 5.75 -9.36 -35.52
CA ILE A 49 5.16 -8.03 -35.54
C ILE A 49 3.80 -8.07 -34.85
N LEU A 50 3.63 -7.19 -33.86
CA LEU A 50 2.35 -7.03 -33.18
C LEU A 50 1.42 -6.14 -34.01
N SER A 51 0.31 -6.71 -34.47
CA SER A 51 -0.69 -6.04 -35.30
C SER A 51 -2.09 -6.57 -34.99
N ALA A 52 -3.14 -5.93 -35.50
CA ALA A 52 -4.52 -6.36 -35.24
C ALA A 52 -4.80 -7.83 -35.63
N SER A 53 -4.05 -8.41 -36.56
CA SER A 53 -4.19 -9.82 -36.97
C SER A 53 -3.40 -10.80 -36.09
N THR A 54 -2.36 -10.34 -35.38
CA THR A 54 -1.51 -11.19 -34.52
C THR A 54 -1.80 -11.04 -33.02
N VAL A 55 -2.64 -10.06 -32.63
CA VAL A 55 -3.08 -9.83 -31.24
C VAL A 55 -3.67 -11.08 -30.60
N ASP A 56 -4.53 -11.82 -31.31
CA ASP A 56 -5.20 -12.98 -30.71
C ASP A 56 -4.21 -14.08 -30.30
N GLN A 57 -3.09 -14.23 -31.01
CA GLN A 57 -2.02 -15.18 -30.65
C GLN A 57 -1.35 -14.78 -29.32
N VAL A 58 -1.07 -13.50 -29.12
CA VAL A 58 -0.47 -12.99 -27.87
C VAL A 58 -1.48 -13.09 -26.72
N MET A 59 -2.75 -12.80 -26.97
CA MET A 59 -3.81 -12.92 -25.97
C MET A 59 -4.00 -14.37 -25.51
N GLU A 60 -3.96 -15.34 -26.42
CA GLU A 60 -4.04 -16.76 -26.11
C GLU A 60 -2.81 -17.22 -25.32
N GLN A 61 -1.61 -16.75 -25.68
CA GLN A 61 -0.37 -17.06 -24.94
C GLN A 61 -0.39 -16.51 -23.50
N ILE A 62 -0.95 -15.32 -23.29
CA ILE A 62 -1.14 -14.76 -21.92
C ILE A 62 -2.09 -15.66 -21.12
N GLN A 63 -3.22 -16.06 -21.71
CA GLN A 63 -4.22 -16.90 -21.06
C GLN A 63 -3.71 -18.31 -20.77
N SER A 64 -2.85 -18.88 -21.63
CA SER A 64 -2.25 -20.19 -21.39
C SER A 64 -1.11 -20.16 -20.35
N SER A 65 -0.49 -18.99 -20.14
CA SER A 65 0.65 -18.86 -19.22
C SER A 65 0.22 -18.71 -17.76
N VAL A 66 -1.02 -18.29 -17.49
CA VAL A 66 -1.52 -17.96 -16.16
C VAL A 66 -3.01 -18.27 -16.03
N ASP A 67 -3.42 -18.90 -14.92
CA ASP A 67 -4.82 -19.29 -14.66
C ASP A 67 -5.81 -18.10 -14.71
N ASP A 68 -5.41 -16.93 -14.19
CA ASP A 68 -6.20 -15.69 -14.28
C ASP A 68 -5.29 -14.45 -14.51
N PRO A 69 -5.10 -14.03 -15.77
CA PRO A 69 -4.27 -12.88 -16.11
C PRO A 69 -4.75 -11.56 -15.51
N LYS A 70 -6.05 -11.42 -15.20
CA LYS A 70 -6.62 -10.15 -14.72
C LYS A 70 -6.19 -9.81 -13.29
N GLN A 71 -5.70 -10.79 -12.54
CA GLN A 71 -5.22 -10.58 -11.16
C GLN A 71 -3.82 -9.97 -11.10
N PHE A 72 -3.09 -9.97 -12.22
CA PHE A 72 -1.76 -9.39 -12.35
C PHE A 72 -1.86 -8.06 -13.07
N VAL A 73 -1.29 -7.01 -12.46
CA VAL A 73 -1.30 -5.64 -13.00
C VAL A 73 -0.70 -5.62 -14.41
N LEU A 74 0.46 -6.26 -14.58
CA LEU A 74 1.14 -6.36 -15.88
C LEU A 74 0.25 -6.95 -16.98
N PHE A 75 -0.30 -8.15 -16.75
CA PHE A 75 -1.07 -8.84 -17.77
C PHE A 75 -2.41 -8.15 -18.03
N ASN A 76 -3.08 -7.63 -17.00
CA ASN A 76 -4.29 -6.85 -17.16
C ASN A 76 -4.05 -5.62 -18.07
N ARG A 77 -2.97 -4.89 -17.82
CA ARG A 77 -2.58 -3.72 -18.63
C ARG A 77 -2.32 -4.08 -20.09
N ILE A 78 -1.58 -5.17 -20.34
CA ILE A 78 -1.33 -5.69 -21.69
C ILE A 78 -2.64 -6.11 -22.36
N VAL A 79 -3.47 -6.91 -21.69
CA VAL A 79 -4.75 -7.42 -22.21
C VAL A 79 -5.69 -6.28 -22.61
N VAL A 80 -5.80 -5.22 -21.80
CA VAL A 80 -6.62 -4.04 -22.11
C VAL A 80 -6.09 -3.32 -23.34
N ALA A 81 -4.77 -3.11 -23.44
CA ALA A 81 -4.16 -2.44 -24.59
C ALA A 81 -4.32 -3.25 -25.88
N LEU A 82 -4.07 -4.56 -25.83
CA LEU A 82 -4.23 -5.47 -26.97
C LEU A 82 -5.70 -5.60 -27.41
N SER A 83 -6.63 -5.67 -26.46
CA SER A 83 -8.07 -5.71 -26.78
C SER A 83 -8.52 -4.46 -27.53
N ASN A 84 -7.99 -3.28 -27.17
CA ASN A 84 -8.25 -2.05 -27.91
C ASN A 84 -7.60 -2.06 -29.30
N LEU A 85 -6.38 -2.57 -29.44
CA LEU A 85 -5.74 -2.74 -30.74
C LEU A 85 -6.58 -3.61 -31.68
N ARG A 86 -7.13 -4.72 -31.18
CA ARG A 86 -8.00 -5.62 -31.95
C ARG A 86 -9.30 -4.92 -32.40
N ASN A 87 -9.91 -4.13 -31.52
CA ASN A 87 -11.20 -3.50 -31.79
C ASN A 87 -11.08 -2.25 -32.67
N LEU A 88 -10.02 -1.46 -32.50
CA LEU A 88 -9.85 -0.16 -33.17
C LEU A 88 -8.88 -0.21 -34.36
N GLY A 89 -7.99 -1.20 -34.41
CA GLY A 89 -7.00 -1.37 -35.48
C GLY A 89 -5.88 -0.33 -35.53
N ARG A 90 -5.85 0.62 -34.58
CA ARG A 90 -4.88 1.72 -34.54
C ARG A 90 -3.72 1.42 -33.61
N VAL A 91 -2.58 1.13 -34.22
CA VAL A 91 -1.31 0.85 -33.54
C VAL A 91 -0.82 2.04 -32.70
N THR A 92 -1.09 3.27 -33.15
CA THR A 92 -0.72 4.50 -32.45
C THR A 92 -1.36 4.64 -31.08
N ASP A 93 -2.57 4.10 -30.92
CA ASP A 93 -3.38 4.31 -29.72
C ASP A 93 -2.95 3.37 -28.58
N VAL A 94 -2.12 2.37 -28.88
CA VAL A 94 -1.67 1.34 -27.90
C VAL A 94 -0.73 1.94 -26.86
N ASP A 95 0.23 2.78 -27.25
CA ASP A 95 1.15 3.43 -26.30
C ASP A 95 0.37 4.36 -25.35
N ASP A 96 -0.56 5.13 -25.89
CA ASP A 96 -1.41 6.04 -25.11
C ASP A 96 -2.29 5.28 -24.11
N ILE A 97 -2.88 4.15 -24.52
CA ILE A 97 -3.68 3.30 -23.63
C ILE A 97 -2.79 2.66 -22.56
N LEU A 98 -1.60 2.19 -22.92
CA LEU A 98 -0.65 1.64 -21.95
C LEU A 98 -0.26 2.70 -20.92
N ARG A 99 0.02 3.95 -21.33
CA ARG A 99 0.32 5.05 -20.41
C ARG A 99 -0.86 5.39 -19.51
N SER A 100 -2.06 5.51 -20.07
CA SER A 100 -3.29 5.76 -19.31
C SER A 100 -3.60 4.67 -18.27
N GLN A 101 -3.35 3.40 -18.61
CA GLN A 101 -3.45 2.31 -17.66
C GLN A 101 -2.39 2.39 -16.55
N ALA A 102 -1.16 2.81 -16.87
CA ALA A 102 -0.11 3.04 -15.87
C ALA A 102 -0.56 4.07 -14.81
N ASP A 103 -1.11 5.20 -15.25
CA ASP A 103 -1.60 6.24 -14.35
C ASP A 103 -2.77 5.72 -13.48
N THR A 104 -3.63 4.90 -14.06
CA THR A 104 -4.74 4.25 -13.34
C THR A 104 -4.23 3.26 -12.29
N ASP A 105 -3.17 2.51 -12.60
CA ASP A 105 -2.53 1.56 -11.67
C ASP A 105 -1.92 2.30 -10.48
N VAL A 106 -1.23 3.43 -10.72
CA VAL A 106 -0.66 4.30 -9.66
C VAL A 106 -1.77 4.87 -8.77
N SER A 107 -2.85 5.40 -9.38
CA SER A 107 -3.98 5.94 -8.61
C SER A 107 -4.68 4.85 -7.76
N SER A 108 -4.82 3.65 -8.31
CA SER A 108 -5.38 2.49 -7.60
C SER A 108 -4.49 2.05 -6.45
N MET A 109 -3.17 2.04 -6.65
CA MET A 109 -2.17 1.80 -5.61
C MET A 109 -2.32 2.81 -4.47
N ASP A 110 -2.32 4.12 -4.76
CA ASP A 110 -2.47 5.17 -3.75
C ASP A 110 -3.77 5.06 -2.95
N THR A 111 -4.88 4.80 -3.66
CA THR A 111 -6.19 4.58 -3.03
C THR A 111 -6.13 3.41 -2.03
N SER A 112 -5.43 2.32 -2.39
CA SER A 112 -5.31 1.14 -1.53
C SER A 112 -4.51 1.38 -0.23
N TYR A 113 -3.65 2.41 -0.18
CA TYR A 113 -2.91 2.80 1.03
C TYR A 113 -3.65 3.84 1.88
N SER A 114 -4.70 4.47 1.36
CA SER A 114 -5.40 5.58 2.03
C SER A 114 -5.93 5.20 3.42
N LEU A 115 -6.49 3.99 3.55
CA LEU A 115 -6.97 3.47 4.85
C LEU A 115 -5.82 3.30 5.85
N LEU A 116 -4.67 2.80 5.38
CA LEU A 116 -3.48 2.59 6.21
C LEU A 116 -2.90 3.90 6.70
N SER A 117 -2.82 4.91 5.84
CA SER A 117 -2.42 6.26 6.23
C SER A 117 -3.31 6.82 7.33
N GLY A 118 -4.63 6.55 7.25
CA GLY A 118 -5.58 6.90 8.31
C GLY A 118 -5.27 6.22 9.65
N PHE A 119 -4.96 4.92 9.65
CA PHE A 119 -4.61 4.19 10.87
C PHE A 119 -3.29 4.66 11.49
N VAL A 120 -2.25 4.88 10.67
CA VAL A 120 -0.96 5.38 11.15
C VAL A 120 -1.10 6.78 11.75
N TRP A 121 -1.97 7.61 11.21
CA TRP A 121 -2.31 8.91 11.81
C TRP A 121 -3.11 8.78 13.12
N ALA A 122 -4.02 7.81 13.21
CA ALA A 122 -4.88 7.62 14.38
C ALA A 122 -4.11 7.12 15.62
N ILE A 123 -3.08 6.27 15.44
CA ILE A 123 -2.34 5.66 16.56
C ILE A 123 -1.72 6.72 17.51
N PRO A 124 -0.95 7.73 17.03
CA PRO A 124 -0.43 8.80 17.89
C PRO A 124 -1.52 9.62 18.59
N VAL A 125 -2.62 9.89 17.90
CA VAL A 125 -3.76 10.64 18.45
C VAL A 125 -4.40 9.86 19.60
N LEU A 126 -4.57 8.54 19.44
CA LEU A 126 -5.06 7.67 20.51
C LEU A 126 -4.10 7.64 21.70
N GLY A 127 -2.79 7.58 21.46
CA GLY A 127 -1.78 7.72 22.51
C GLY A 127 -1.96 9.00 23.31
N PHE A 128 -2.04 10.14 22.62
CA PHE A 128 -2.27 11.44 23.23
C PHE A 128 -3.58 11.49 24.06
N ILE A 129 -4.68 10.94 23.53
CA ILE A 129 -5.95 10.83 24.26
C ILE A 129 -5.75 10.02 25.55
N GLY A 130 -5.03 8.89 25.48
CA GLY A 130 -4.70 8.08 26.66
C GLY A 130 -3.93 8.87 27.72
N THR A 131 -2.98 9.71 27.30
CA THR A 131 -2.25 10.57 28.24
C THR A 131 -3.13 11.65 28.83
N VAL A 132 -3.98 12.31 28.04
CA VAL A 132 -4.92 13.34 28.54
C VAL A 132 -5.88 12.76 29.57
N MET A 133 -6.40 11.54 29.33
CA MET A 133 -7.24 10.84 30.31
C MET A 133 -6.48 10.53 31.59
N GLY A 134 -5.29 9.92 31.49
CA GLY A 134 -4.49 9.58 32.67
C GLY A 134 -4.05 10.80 33.49
N LEU A 135 -3.72 11.91 32.83
CA LEU A 135 -3.44 13.19 33.49
C LEU A 135 -4.66 13.77 34.20
N SER A 136 -5.82 13.72 33.56
CA SER A 136 -7.07 14.24 34.13
C SER A 136 -7.47 13.49 35.39
N ASP A 137 -7.37 12.15 35.36
CA ASP A 137 -7.69 11.29 36.51
C ASP A 137 -6.69 11.52 37.66
N ALA A 138 -5.39 11.60 37.36
CA ALA A 138 -4.36 11.84 38.36
C ALA A 138 -4.55 13.20 39.06
N ILE A 139 -4.73 14.28 38.29
CA ILE A 139 -4.92 15.63 38.86
C ILE A 139 -6.25 15.73 39.63
N GLY A 140 -7.33 15.14 39.10
CA GLY A 140 -8.64 15.13 39.77
C GLY A 140 -8.61 14.40 41.11
N GLY A 141 -7.99 13.21 41.15
CA GLY A 141 -7.80 12.43 42.37
C GLY A 141 -7.00 13.20 43.42
N PHE A 142 -5.88 13.81 43.03
CA PHE A 142 -5.05 14.61 43.92
C PHE A 142 -5.79 15.81 44.52
N GLY A 143 -6.54 16.54 43.69
CA GLY A 143 -7.33 17.69 44.12
C GLY A 143 -8.39 17.33 45.16
N SER A 144 -8.96 16.12 45.08
CA SER A 144 -9.89 15.63 46.10
C SER A 144 -9.20 15.35 47.43
N VAL A 145 -8.03 14.70 47.40
CA VAL A 145 -7.29 14.35 48.62
C VAL A 145 -6.79 15.61 49.33
N LEU A 146 -6.30 16.61 48.59
CA LEU A 146 -5.89 17.90 49.15
C LEU A 146 -7.01 18.62 49.91
N ARG A 147 -8.27 18.50 49.48
CA ARG A 147 -9.42 19.13 50.13
C ARG A 147 -9.90 18.38 51.38
N SER A 148 -9.58 17.09 51.49
CA SER A 148 -10.06 16.20 52.54
C SER A 148 -8.96 15.69 53.47
N ALA A 149 -7.70 16.04 53.22
CA ALA A 149 -6.56 15.59 53.99
C ALA A 149 -6.35 16.45 55.24
N GLU A 150 -6.67 15.87 56.40
CA GLU A 150 -6.21 16.37 57.71
C GLU A 150 -4.82 15.81 58.08
N ASP A 151 -4.35 14.79 57.35
CA ASP A 151 -3.17 13.99 57.71
C ASP A 151 -2.15 13.93 56.55
N MET A 152 -0.88 14.14 56.88
CA MET A 152 0.21 14.26 55.90
C MET A 152 0.50 12.94 55.17
N ASP A 153 0.26 11.81 55.84
CA ASP A 153 0.46 10.48 55.24
C ASP A 153 -0.50 10.21 54.08
N LYS A 154 -1.74 10.75 54.12
CA LYS A 154 -2.70 10.64 53.02
C LYS A 154 -2.27 11.47 51.81
N VAL A 155 -1.68 12.64 52.05
CA VAL A 155 -1.13 13.49 50.97
C VAL A 155 0.05 12.80 50.29
N LYS A 156 0.96 12.19 51.07
CA LYS A 156 2.09 11.42 50.54
C LYS A 156 1.63 10.24 49.70
N ALA A 157 0.65 9.46 50.17
CA ALA A 157 0.09 8.35 49.41
C ALA A 157 -0.57 8.81 48.10
N ALA A 158 -1.32 9.91 48.12
CA ALA A 158 -1.92 10.48 46.92
C ALA A 158 -0.86 10.97 45.91
N LEU A 159 0.24 11.59 46.36
CA LEU A 159 1.33 11.97 45.46
C LEU A 159 1.99 10.76 44.78
N GLN A 160 2.14 9.65 45.51
CA GLN A 160 2.65 8.40 44.93
C GLN A 160 1.70 7.84 43.87
N ASP A 161 0.40 7.87 44.12
CA ASP A 161 -0.61 7.38 43.18
C ASP A 161 -0.67 8.23 41.91
N VAL A 162 -0.63 9.56 42.07
CA VAL A 162 -0.59 10.54 40.98
C VAL A 162 0.63 10.32 40.10
N THR A 163 1.81 10.19 40.70
CA THR A 163 3.05 9.95 39.96
C THR A 163 3.06 8.62 39.23
N ALA A 164 2.46 7.56 39.80
CA ALA A 164 2.28 6.28 39.12
C ALA A 164 1.30 6.36 37.93
N GLY A 165 0.19 7.08 38.08
CA GLY A 165 -0.78 7.34 37.02
C GLY A 165 -0.18 8.14 35.86
N LEU A 166 0.56 9.20 36.18
CA LEU A 166 1.36 9.98 35.23
C LEU A 166 2.36 9.11 34.43
N ALA A 167 3.13 8.27 35.13
CA ALA A 167 4.10 7.38 34.47
C ALA A 167 3.41 6.44 33.48
N THR A 168 2.30 5.82 33.90
CA THR A 168 1.48 4.94 33.04
C THR A 168 0.92 5.66 31.82
N ALA A 169 0.46 6.91 32.00
CA ALA A 169 -0.08 7.75 30.93
C ALA A 169 0.99 8.08 29.88
N PHE A 170 2.23 8.38 30.29
CA PHE A 170 3.35 8.62 29.37
C PHE A 170 3.80 7.35 28.65
N GLU A 171 3.88 6.21 29.36
CA GLU A 171 4.21 4.91 28.74
C GLU A 171 3.25 4.56 27.60
N THR A 172 1.95 4.83 27.77
CA THR A 172 0.93 4.57 26.75
C THR A 172 1.16 5.39 25.48
N THR A 173 1.55 6.66 25.61
CA THR A 173 1.90 7.50 24.45
C THR A 173 3.19 7.04 23.80
N LEU A 174 4.21 6.70 24.61
CA LEU A 174 5.47 6.20 24.07
C LEU A 174 5.26 4.93 23.24
N GLU A 175 4.47 3.98 23.74
CA GLU A 175 4.09 2.76 23.02
C GLU A 175 3.39 3.08 21.70
N ALA A 176 2.41 3.99 21.70
CA ALA A 176 1.70 4.41 20.49
C ALA A 176 2.64 5.03 19.45
N LEU A 177 3.54 5.93 19.87
CA LEU A 177 4.48 6.59 18.97
C LEU A 177 5.48 5.61 18.36
N VAL A 178 6.01 4.69 19.17
CA VAL A 178 6.94 3.65 18.68
C VAL A 178 6.23 2.73 17.68
N ALA A 179 5.01 2.29 17.98
CA ALA A 179 4.23 1.45 17.08
C ALA A 179 3.92 2.19 15.76
N ALA A 180 3.46 3.45 15.82
CA ALA A 180 3.19 4.26 14.65
C ALA A 180 4.44 4.46 13.79
N LEU A 181 5.60 4.72 14.39
CA LEU A 181 6.87 4.88 13.68
C LEU A 181 7.26 3.60 12.92
N ILE A 182 7.18 2.44 13.57
CA ILE A 182 7.51 1.16 12.94
C ILE A 182 6.57 0.88 11.76
N ILE A 183 5.27 1.07 11.94
CA ILE A 183 4.27 0.84 10.89
C ILE A 183 4.47 1.82 9.74
N GLN A 184 4.71 3.10 10.03
CA GLN A 184 4.99 4.12 9.01
C GLN A 184 6.21 3.74 8.18
N LEU A 185 7.29 3.26 8.82
CA LEU A 185 8.50 2.84 8.12
C LEU A 185 8.22 1.67 7.16
N LEU A 186 7.52 0.64 7.64
CA LEU A 186 7.14 -0.52 6.82
C LEU A 186 6.23 -0.13 5.66
N LEU A 187 5.25 0.75 5.90
CA LEU A 187 4.37 1.30 4.88
C LEU A 187 5.19 1.99 3.78
N THR A 188 6.12 2.88 4.15
CA THR A 188 6.97 3.59 3.20
C THR A 188 7.78 2.62 2.34
N PHE A 189 8.40 1.59 2.94
CA PHE A 189 9.18 0.61 2.19
C PHE A 189 8.33 -0.22 1.21
N ILE A 190 7.16 -0.69 1.64
CA ILE A 190 6.29 -1.51 0.79
C ILE A 190 5.69 -0.65 -0.32
N LYS A 191 5.24 0.57 -0.01
CA LYS A 191 4.72 1.52 -1.02
C LYS A 191 5.77 1.82 -2.08
N LYS A 192 7.00 2.17 -1.67
CA LYS A 192 8.12 2.39 -2.60
C LYS A 192 8.38 1.16 -3.48
N SER A 193 8.37 -0.05 -2.90
CA SER A 193 8.58 -1.26 -3.69
C SER A 193 7.42 -1.58 -4.64
N GLU A 194 6.20 -1.10 -4.37
CA GLU A 194 5.04 -1.24 -5.26
C GLU A 194 5.13 -0.24 -6.42
N GLU A 195 5.55 1.00 -6.16
CA GLU A 195 5.88 2.01 -7.17
C GLU A 195 6.96 1.51 -8.14
N GLU A 196 8.09 1.02 -7.62
CA GLU A 196 9.18 0.44 -8.44
C GLU A 196 8.69 -0.74 -9.31
N PHE A 197 7.73 -1.51 -8.82
CA PHE A 197 7.13 -2.61 -9.60
C PHE A 197 6.24 -2.10 -10.74
N LEU A 198 5.47 -1.02 -10.52
CA LEU A 198 4.66 -0.40 -11.57
C LEU A 198 5.55 0.20 -12.66
N ASP A 199 6.67 0.82 -12.27
CA ASP A 199 7.68 1.31 -13.22
C ASP A 199 8.26 0.19 -14.07
N GLN A 200 8.66 -0.92 -13.45
CA GLN A 200 9.12 -2.13 -14.15
C GLN A 200 8.07 -2.69 -15.10
N CYS A 201 6.78 -2.66 -14.72
CA CYS A 201 5.69 -3.06 -15.62
C CYS A 201 5.58 -2.14 -16.84
N SER A 202 5.78 -0.84 -16.65
CA SER A 202 5.79 0.15 -17.73
C SER A 202 6.97 -0.06 -18.69
N GLU A 203 8.15 -0.32 -18.14
CA GLU A 203 9.34 -0.65 -18.91
C GLU A 203 9.15 -1.95 -19.70
N TYR A 204 8.62 -3.01 -19.07
CA TYR A 204 8.29 -4.27 -19.73
C TYR A 204 7.33 -4.05 -20.92
N CYS A 205 6.25 -3.30 -20.72
CA CYS A 205 5.30 -3.00 -21.79
C CYS A 205 5.97 -2.23 -22.94
N THR A 206 6.84 -1.27 -22.62
CA THR A 206 7.56 -0.52 -23.64
C THR A 206 8.50 -1.42 -24.45
N GLN A 207 9.32 -2.21 -23.76
CA GLN A 207 10.33 -3.07 -24.38
C GLN A 207 9.72 -4.22 -25.19
N HIS A 208 8.67 -4.85 -24.68
CA HIS A 208 8.09 -6.05 -25.28
C HIS A 208 6.86 -5.78 -26.14
N ILE A 209 6.05 -4.77 -25.85
CA ILE A 209 4.85 -4.47 -26.64
C ILE A 209 5.15 -3.35 -27.63
N VAL A 210 5.52 -2.16 -27.13
CA VAL A 210 5.62 -0.95 -27.96
C VAL A 210 6.71 -1.07 -29.03
N ASN A 211 7.89 -1.57 -28.67
CA ASN A 211 8.99 -1.74 -29.64
C ASN A 211 8.68 -2.75 -30.77
N LYS A 212 7.71 -3.66 -30.55
CA LYS A 212 7.30 -4.70 -31.52
C LYS A 212 6.09 -4.31 -32.36
N LEU A 213 5.48 -3.14 -32.11
CA LEU A 213 4.37 -2.60 -32.90
C LEU A 213 4.80 -2.03 -34.26
N ARG A 214 6.10 -1.80 -34.49
CA ARG A 214 6.60 -0.95 -35.59
C ARG A 214 7.82 -1.54 -36.32
N ILE A 215 7.60 -2.62 -37.08
CA ILE A 215 8.46 -2.92 -38.25
C ILE A 215 7.56 -3.34 -39.42
N MET A 216 6.68 -2.44 -39.89
CA MET A 216 6.36 -2.45 -41.32
C MET A 216 7.39 -1.54 -41.98
N PRO A 217 8.18 -2.01 -42.95
CA PRO A 217 8.90 -1.12 -43.84
C PRO A 217 7.86 -0.17 -44.42
N TYR A 218 8.17 1.12 -44.39
CA TYR A 218 7.51 2.09 -45.24
C TYR A 218 7.43 1.48 -46.65
N GLU A 219 6.24 1.09 -47.10
CA GLU A 219 6.01 0.87 -48.53
C GLU A 219 6.32 2.23 -49.16
N THR A 220 7.54 2.37 -49.67
CA THR A 220 7.83 3.36 -50.68
C THR A 220 6.86 3.04 -51.80
N ASP A 221 5.79 3.82 -51.84
CA ASP A 221 4.87 3.91 -52.98
C ASP A 221 5.72 3.87 -54.26
N PRO A 222 5.69 2.77 -55.04
CA PRO A 222 6.37 2.75 -56.31
C PRO A 222 5.56 3.64 -57.22
N ALA A 223 6.07 4.86 -57.38
CA ALA A 223 5.58 5.86 -58.31
C ALA A 223 4.99 5.22 -59.58
N HIS A 224 3.69 5.40 -59.78
CA HIS A 224 3.03 5.28 -61.08
C HIS A 224 1.94 6.34 -61.23
#